data_AF-A0A8T4S3P9-F1
#
_entry.id   AF-A0A8T4S3P9-F1
#
_cell.length_a   1.000
_cell.length_b   1.000
_cell.length_c   1.000
_cell.angle_alpha   90.00
_cell.angle_beta   90.00
_cell.angle_gamma   90.00
#
_symmetry.space_group_name_H-M   'P 1'
#
loop_
_entity.id
_entity.type
_entity.pdbx_description
1 polymer ?
#
loop_
_entity_poly.entity_id
_entity_poly.type
_entity_poly.pdbx_seq_one_letter_code
_entity_poly.pdbx_strand_id
1 'polypeptide(L)'
;MEIKQRESTLDVLRRLQAKNKKPIPSMYEKSPVKIKVEDIVDDIPAPREKVKIRLTGKNSEALFLLNQIRDIERQLKTGSNYFDYYYDLRRKEDALVKMYESDENRESLPEDVLKKVKEIKKKFNK
;
A
#
# COMPACT_ATOMS: atom_id res chain seq x y z
N MET A 1 27.18 -53.72 1.94
CA MET A 1 27.11 -53.80 0.47
C MET A 1 26.06 -54.84 0.13
N GLU A 2 24.92 -54.43 -0.43
CA GLU A 2 23.87 -55.37 -0.82
C GLU A 2 24.25 -56.05 -2.14
N ILE A 3 24.32 -57.38 -2.09
CA ILE A 3 24.60 -58.23 -3.24
C ILE A 3 23.33 -58.22 -4.12
N LYS A 4 23.38 -57.54 -5.26
CA LYS A 4 22.30 -57.60 -6.27
C LYS A 4 22.22 -59.03 -6.81
N GLN A 5 21.22 -59.79 -6.36
CA GLN A 5 20.90 -61.09 -6.95
C GLN A 5 20.35 -60.89 -8.38
N ARG A 6 20.64 -61.84 -9.27
CA ARG A 6 20.16 -61.82 -10.65
C ARG A 6 18.64 -62.06 -10.66
N GLU A 7 17.89 -61.13 -11.26
CA GLU A 7 16.43 -61.26 -11.39
C GLU A 7 16.08 -62.43 -12.33
N SER A 8 15.01 -63.15 -11.99
CA SER A 8 14.47 -64.24 -12.82
C SER A 8 13.84 -63.68 -14.10
N THR A 9 13.94 -64.42 -15.20
CA THR A 9 13.35 -64.03 -16.50
C THR A 9 11.85 -63.76 -16.41
N LEU A 10 11.13 -64.48 -15.53
CA LEU A 10 9.70 -64.24 -15.28
C LEU A 10 9.44 -62.87 -14.64
N ASP A 11 10.28 -62.44 -13.71
CA ASP A 11 10.13 -61.15 -13.03
C ASP A 11 10.44 -59.99 -13.97
N VAL A 12 11.43 -60.17 -14.84
CA VAL A 12 11.75 -59.22 -15.91
C VAL A 12 10.58 -59.08 -16.88
N LEU A 13 9.97 -60.20 -17.31
CA LEU A 13 8.82 -60.18 -18.22
C LEU A 13 7.58 -59.53 -17.59
N ARG A 14 7.29 -59.81 -16.32
CA ARG A 14 6.20 -59.13 -15.58
C ARG A 14 6.43 -57.63 -15.49
N ARG A 15 7.67 -57.21 -15.19
CA ARG A 15 8.02 -55.78 -15.12
C ARG A 15 7.90 -55.09 -16.49
N LEU A 16 8.25 -55.78 -17.58
CA LEU A 16 8.09 -55.25 -18.93
C LEU A 16 6.61 -55.15 -19.35
N GLN A 17 5.79 -56.15 -19.06
CA GLN A 17 4.35 -56.09 -19.30
C GLN A 17 3.67 -54.97 -18.49
N ALA A 18 4.08 -54.76 -17.24
CA ALA A 18 3.57 -53.67 -16.40
C ALA A 18 3.97 -52.28 -16.93
N LYS A 19 5.12 -52.14 -17.59
CA LYS A 19 5.53 -50.90 -18.25
C LYS A 19 4.71 -50.61 -19.52
N ASN A 20 4.32 -51.64 -20.27
CA ASN A 20 3.52 -51.50 -21.49
C ASN A 20 2.03 -51.23 -21.24
N LYS A 21 1.51 -51.51 -20.04
CA LYS A 21 0.12 -51.18 -19.65
C LYS A 21 -0.06 -49.76 -19.12
N LYS A 22 1.01 -48.95 -19.06
CA LYS A 22 0.86 -47.55 -18.68
C LYS A 22 0.09 -46.83 -19.80
N PRO A 23 -1.01 -46.14 -19.51
CA PRO A 23 -1.75 -45.41 -20.53
C PRO A 23 -0.81 -44.40 -21.20
N ILE A 24 -0.78 -44.42 -22.52
CA ILE A 24 -0.07 -43.42 -23.32
C ILE A 24 -0.74 -42.07 -22.96
N PRO A 25 0.00 -41.07 -22.47
CA PRO A 25 -0.57 -39.78 -22.15
C PRO A 25 -1.21 -39.20 -23.42
N SER A 26 -2.54 -39.15 -23.47
CA SER A 26 -3.28 -38.54 -24.56
C SER A 26 -3.03 -37.03 -24.54
N MET A 27 -2.51 -36.48 -25.64
CA MET A 27 -2.33 -35.04 -25.82
C MET A 27 -3.67 -34.26 -25.83
N TYR A 28 -4.79 -34.95 -25.97
CA TYR A 28 -6.12 -34.36 -26.14
C TYR A 28 -6.91 -34.16 -24.83
N GLU A 29 -6.42 -34.67 -23.71
CA GLU A 29 -7.04 -34.45 -22.40
C GLU A 29 -6.23 -33.46 -21.56
N LYS A 30 -6.16 -32.21 -22.03
CA LYS A 30 -5.89 -31.09 -21.13
C LYS A 30 -7.24 -30.49 -20.76
N SER A 31 -7.71 -30.77 -19.54
CA SER A 31 -8.68 -29.88 -18.89
C SER A 31 -8.14 -28.46 -18.99
N PRO A 32 -8.94 -27.44 -19.34
CA PRO A 32 -8.44 -26.07 -19.34
C PRO A 32 -7.94 -25.77 -17.93
N VAL A 33 -6.63 -25.57 -17.78
CA VAL A 33 -6.06 -25.02 -16.56
C VAL A 33 -6.69 -23.65 -16.45
N LYS A 34 -7.71 -23.53 -15.58
CA LYS A 34 -8.29 -22.25 -15.21
C LYS A 34 -7.23 -21.56 -14.35
N ILE A 35 -6.22 -20.97 -14.99
CA ILE A 35 -5.34 -20.02 -14.33
C ILE A 35 -6.26 -18.86 -13.95
N LYS A 36 -6.64 -18.77 -12.68
CA LYS A 36 -7.29 -17.57 -12.18
C LYS A 36 -6.22 -16.49 -12.11
N VAL A 37 -6.60 -15.26 -12.45
CA VAL A 37 -5.72 -14.07 -12.43
C VAL A 37 -5.09 -13.85 -11.05
N GLU A 38 -5.66 -14.46 -10.01
CA GLU A 38 -5.20 -14.48 -8.62
C GLU A 38 -3.78 -15.08 -8.43
N ASP A 39 -3.34 -16.00 -9.30
CA ASP A 39 -2.04 -16.69 -9.14
C ASP A 39 -0.85 -15.93 -9.76
N ILE A 40 -1.09 -14.82 -10.49
CA ILE A 40 -0.06 -14.05 -11.22
C ILE A 40 0.32 -12.76 -10.46
N VAL A 41 -0.44 -12.38 -9.43
CA VAL A 41 -0.13 -11.19 -8.65
C VAL A 41 0.90 -11.59 -7.59
N ASP A 42 2.18 -11.50 -7.97
CA ASP A 42 3.29 -11.38 -7.02
C ASP A 42 2.85 -10.49 -5.87
N ASP A 43 3.10 -10.92 -4.63
CA ASP A 43 2.81 -10.19 -3.39
C ASP A 43 3.38 -8.75 -3.46
N ILE A 44 2.61 -7.83 -4.04
CA ILE A 44 2.85 -6.40 -3.92
C ILE A 44 2.70 -6.15 -2.42
N PRO A 45 3.76 -5.73 -1.70
CA PRO A 45 3.65 -5.47 -0.28
C PRO A 45 2.55 -4.44 -0.11
N ALA A 46 1.46 -4.86 0.54
CA ALA A 46 0.31 -4.01 0.80
C ALA A 46 0.82 -2.67 1.34
N PRO A 47 0.39 -1.52 0.77
CA PRO A 47 0.83 -0.23 1.27
C PRO A 47 0.46 -0.18 2.74
N ARG A 48 1.47 -0.11 3.62
CA ARG A 48 1.31 -0.04 5.08
C ARG A 48 0.14 0.88 5.38
N GLU A 49 -0.94 0.31 5.90
CA GLU A 49 -2.14 1.07 6.22
C GLU A 49 -1.70 2.27 7.06
N LYS A 50 -1.88 3.48 6.52
CA LYS A 50 -1.59 4.71 7.24
C LYS A 50 -2.50 4.67 8.46
N VAL A 51 -1.93 4.31 9.61
CA VAL A 51 -2.64 4.28 10.89
C VAL A 51 -3.32 5.63 11.04
N LYS A 52 -4.66 5.65 10.88
CA LYS A 52 -5.46 6.85 11.09
C LYS A 52 -5.43 7.10 12.59
N ILE A 53 -4.46 7.89 13.05
CA ILE A 53 -4.40 8.37 14.42
C ILE A 53 -5.68 9.17 14.64
N ARG A 54 -6.67 8.59 15.32
CA ARG A 54 -7.89 9.29 15.73
C ARG A 54 -7.53 10.19 16.91
N LEU A 55 -7.00 11.38 16.61
CA LEU A 55 -6.82 12.43 17.60
C LEU A 55 -8.22 12.89 18.04
N THR A 56 -8.64 12.49 19.23
CA THR A 56 -9.90 12.90 19.86
C THR A 56 -9.58 13.98 20.89
N GLY A 57 -9.72 15.24 20.49
CA GLY A 57 -9.53 16.39 21.37
C GLY A 57 -10.10 17.65 20.75
N LYS A 58 -10.50 18.64 21.55
CA LYS A 58 -11.12 19.88 21.06
C LYS A 58 -10.24 20.64 20.03
N ASN A 59 -8.93 20.41 20.05
CA ASN A 59 -7.95 21.01 19.14
C ASN A 59 -7.34 20.02 18.14
N SER A 60 -7.86 18.79 18.07
CA SER A 60 -7.24 17.73 17.27
C SER A 60 -7.25 18.01 15.78
N GLU A 61 -8.30 18.67 15.30
CA GLU A 61 -8.48 18.99 13.88
C GLU A 61 -7.47 20.04 13.40
N ALA A 62 -7.25 21.09 14.19
CA ALA A 62 -6.25 22.12 13.90
C ALA A 62 -4.82 21.56 13.88
N LEU A 63 -4.48 20.70 14.86
CA LEU A 63 -3.18 20.02 14.90
C LEU A 63 -3.01 19.03 13.75
N PHE A 64 -4.08 18.34 13.36
CA PHE A 64 -4.07 17.43 12.23
C PHE A 64 -3.81 18.17 10.92
N LEU A 65 -4.50 19.29 10.69
CA LEU A 65 -4.26 20.16 9.52
C LEU A 65 -2.83 20.70 9.51
N LEU A 66 -2.30 21.11 10.67
CA LEU A 66 -0.91 21.56 10.78
C LEU A 66 0.10 20.47 10.41
N ASN A 67 -0.12 19.23 10.87
CA ASN A 67 0.76 18.10 10.53
C ASN A 67 0.68 17.79 9.04
N GLN A 68 -0.51 17.82 8.44
CA GLN A 68 -0.68 17.65 6.99
C GLN A 68 0.07 18.71 6.19
N ILE A 69 0.00 19.98 6.61
CA ILE A 69 0.74 21.07 5.98
C ILE A 69 2.25 20.82 6.05
N ARG A 70 2.77 20.41 7.23
CA ARG A 70 4.20 20.09 7.41
C ARG A 70 4.64 18.92 6.52
N ASP A 71 3.80 17.90 6.37
CA ASP A 71 4.10 16.74 5.51
C ASP A 71 4.12 17.13 4.03
N ILE A 72 3.16 17.94 3.57
CA ILE A 72 3.13 18.45 2.19
C ILE A 72 4.35 19.36 1.93
N GLU A 73 4.72 20.22 2.87
CA GLU A 73 5.93 21.06 2.74
C GLU A 73 7.21 20.21 2.64
N ARG A 74 7.28 19.07 3.35
CA ARG A 74 8.39 18.11 3.21
C ARG A 74 8.37 17.45 1.83
N GLN A 75 7.20 17.04 1.34
CA GLN A 75 7.06 16.43 0.02
C GLN A 75 7.43 17.40 -1.11
N LEU A 76 7.04 18.67 -1.00
CA LEU A 76 7.46 19.74 -1.92
C LEU A 76 8.99 19.89 -1.97
N LYS A 77 9.66 19.80 -0.82
CA LYS A 77 11.14 19.84 -0.77
C LYS A 77 11.81 18.64 -1.42
N THR A 78 11.15 17.47 -1.45
CA THR A 78 11.67 16.27 -2.12
C THR A 78 11.48 16.27 -3.64
N GLY A 79 10.69 17.21 -4.20
CA GLY A 79 10.60 17.45 -5.64
C GLY A 79 9.73 16.48 -6.44
N SER A 80 9.09 15.49 -5.81
CA SER A 80 8.06 14.68 -6.45
C SER A 80 6.80 15.53 -6.65
N ASN A 81 6.17 15.51 -7.83
CA ASN A 81 4.89 16.17 -8.19
C ASN A 81 4.61 17.55 -7.55
N TYR A 82 5.44 18.54 -7.88
CA TYR A 82 5.35 19.90 -7.32
C TYR A 82 3.97 20.56 -7.45
N PHE A 83 3.32 20.45 -8.62
CA PHE A 83 2.03 21.10 -8.86
C PHE A 83 0.91 20.52 -7.99
N ASP A 84 0.81 19.19 -7.89
CA ASP A 84 -0.23 18.53 -7.09
C ASP A 84 -0.11 18.93 -5.61
N TYR A 85 1.11 18.84 -5.06
CA TYR A 85 1.36 19.21 -3.67
C TYR A 85 1.19 20.71 -3.41
N TYR A 86 1.43 21.57 -4.39
CA TYR A 86 1.18 23.01 -4.24
C TYR A 86 -0.31 23.32 -4.09
N TYR A 87 -1.16 22.71 -4.92
CA TYR A 87 -2.61 22.87 -4.81
C TYR A 87 -3.15 22.27 -3.52
N ASP A 88 -2.65 21.10 -3.12
CA ASP A 88 -3.00 20.47 -1.84
C ASP A 88 -2.58 21.33 -0.65
N LEU A 89 -1.37 21.91 -0.68
CA LEU A 89 -0.88 22.82 0.35
C LEU A 89 -1.83 24.01 0.51
N ARG A 90 -2.15 24.68 -0.60
CA ARG A 90 -3.04 25.85 -0.58
C ARG A 90 -4.42 25.50 -0.04
N ARG A 91 -4.99 24.38 -0.46
CA ARG A 91 -6.29 23.89 0.02
C ARG A 91 -6.27 23.64 1.53
N LYS A 92 -5.18 23.11 2.07
CA LYS A 92 -5.01 22.85 3.51
C LYS A 92 -4.76 24.13 4.30
N GLU A 93 -3.98 25.07 3.77
CA GLU A 93 -3.78 26.40 4.35
C GLU A 93 -5.12 27.16 4.45
N ASP A 94 -5.93 27.17 3.38
CA ASP A 94 -7.25 27.81 3.38
C ASP A 94 -8.21 27.15 4.37
N ALA A 95 -8.20 25.81 4.47
CA ALA A 95 -8.99 25.08 5.45
C ALA A 95 -8.61 25.46 6.90
N LEU A 96 -7.31 25.59 7.18
CA LEU A 96 -6.81 26.00 8.50
C LEU A 96 -7.27 27.42 8.84
N VAL A 97 -7.22 28.34 7.89
CA VAL A 97 -7.67 29.73 8.09
C VAL A 97 -9.18 29.78 8.33
N LYS A 98 -9.98 29.04 7.56
CA LYS A 98 -11.44 28.97 7.75
C LYS A 98 -11.83 28.41 9.12
N MET A 99 -11.15 27.37 9.58
CA MET A 99 -11.35 26.81 10.93
C MET A 99 -11.04 27.87 11.99
N TYR A 100 -9.89 28.54 11.87
CA TYR A 100 -9.50 29.60 12.79
C TYR A 100 -10.50 30.77 12.83
N GLU A 101 -11.13 31.10 11.71
CA GLU A 101 -12.13 32.16 11.64
C GLU A 101 -13.50 31.74 12.19
N SER A 102 -13.84 30.45 12.05
CA SER A 102 -15.10 29.87 12.53
C SER A 102 -15.08 29.58 14.03
N ASP A 103 -13.91 29.31 14.60
CA ASP A 103 -13.75 29.05 16.03
C ASP A 103 -13.86 30.34 16.86
N GLU A 104 -14.87 30.39 17.73
CA GLU A 104 -15.09 31.50 18.67
C GLU A 104 -13.99 31.57 19.76
N ASN A 105 -13.33 30.44 20.06
CA ASN A 105 -12.31 30.33 21.11
C ASN A 105 -10.88 30.32 20.56
N ARG A 106 -10.51 31.41 19.86
CA ARG A 106 -9.19 31.59 19.21
C ARG A 106 -8.00 31.43 20.16
N GLU A 107 -8.19 31.75 21.43
CA GLU A 107 -7.15 31.72 22.48
C GLU A 107 -6.86 30.31 23.01
N SER A 108 -7.76 29.34 22.76
CA SER A 108 -7.57 27.96 23.19
C SER A 108 -6.70 27.13 22.23
N LEU A 109 -6.39 27.69 21.05
CA LEU A 109 -5.63 27.00 20.03
C LEU A 109 -4.14 26.94 20.38
N PRO A 110 -3.45 25.85 20.02
CA PRO A 110 -2.01 25.72 20.22
C PRO A 110 -1.22 26.86 19.55
N GLU A 111 -0.17 27.34 20.21
CA GLU A 111 0.66 28.46 19.74
C GLU A 111 1.24 28.24 18.33
N ASP A 112 1.64 26.99 18.05
CA ASP A 112 2.12 26.54 16.73
C ASP A 112 1.11 26.81 15.60
N VAL A 113 -0.18 26.59 15.88
CA VAL A 113 -1.27 26.80 14.91
C VAL A 113 -1.44 28.30 14.67
N LEU A 114 -1.48 29.10 15.74
CA LEU A 114 -1.63 30.56 15.66
C LEU A 114 -0.49 31.19 14.85
N LYS A 115 0.74 30.72 15.06
CA LYS A 115 1.91 31.19 14.30
C LYS A 115 1.75 30.88 12.81
N LYS A 116 1.36 29.65 12.47
CA LYS A 116 1.18 29.26 11.07
C LYS A 116 0.06 30.05 10.38
N VAL A 117 -1.06 30.28 11.07
CA VAL A 117 -2.16 31.11 10.55
C VAL A 117 -1.69 32.55 10.28
N LYS A 118 -0.90 33.15 11.18
CA LYS A 118 -0.31 34.49 10.96
C LYS A 118 0.61 34.52 9.74
N GLU A 119 1.46 33.49 9.58
CA GLU A 119 2.33 33.36 8.41
C GLU A 119 1.52 33.27 7.12
N ILE A 120 0.47 32.45 7.10
CA ILE A 120 -0.42 32.28 5.94
C ILE A 120 -1.11 33.60 5.59
N LYS A 121 -1.72 34.28 6.57
CA LYS A 121 -2.37 35.58 6.34
C LYS A 121 -1.39 36.63 5.79
N LYS A 122 -0.13 36.60 6.24
CA LYS A 122 0.93 37.48 5.71
C LYS A 122 1.31 37.15 4.26
N LYS A 123 1.26 35.87 3.86
CA LYS A 123 1.52 35.45 2.46
C LYS A 123 0.44 35.94 1.50
N PHE A 124 -0.83 35.92 1.91
CA PHE A 124 -1.96 36.26 1.03
C PHE A 124 -2.25 37.76 0.93
N ASN A 125 -1.90 38.55 1.93
CA ASN A 125 -2.09 40.01 1.93
C ASN A 125 -0.95 40.78 1.24
N LYS A 126 0.01 40.10 0.62
CA LYS A 126 1.18 40.69 -0.03
C LYS A 126 1.07 40.53 -1.54
#